data_AF-A0A2N0TRE1-F1
#
_entry.id   AF-A0A2N0TRE1-F1
#
_cell.length_a   1.000
_cell.length_b   1.000
_cell.length_c   1.000
_cell.angle_alpha   90.00
_cell.angle_beta   90.00
_cell.angle_gamma   90.00
#
_symmetry.space_group_name_H-M   'P 1'
#
loop_
_entity.id
_entity.type
_entity.pdbx_description
1 polymer ?
#
loop_
_entity_poly.entity_id
_entity_poly.type
_entity_poly.pdbx_seq_one_letter_code
_entity_poly.pdbx_strand_id
1 'polypeptide(L)'
;MEHNDRIQNLNRRIYQYNAKTGRLVTSYWSLEEAAKHLDADPNTIEKACRGDLKTSNGFCWSYALAINFKHHTDKRKKQVFLFNKDGEFLASFKSVAEASKKTKINKTSIAKCCRGEYKSAGNYYWEYESKYKVNDEGNSL
;
A
#
# COMPACT_ATOMS: atom_id res chain seq x y z
N MET A 1 -28.38 42.59 22.20
CA MET A 1 -27.93 42.28 20.82
C MET A 1 -26.60 41.56 20.93
N GLU A 2 -26.45 40.55 20.09
CA GLU A 2 -25.66 39.34 20.31
C GLU A 2 -24.15 39.57 20.52
N HIS A 3 -23.62 38.98 21.58
CA HIS A 3 -22.20 38.65 21.68
C HIS A 3 -21.98 37.26 21.11
N ASN A 4 -21.31 37.12 19.96
CA ASN A 4 -20.28 36.10 19.75
C ASN A 4 -19.54 36.25 18.42
N ASP A 5 -18.53 37.11 18.39
CA ASP A 5 -17.38 36.95 17.47
C ASP A 5 -16.56 35.72 17.87
N ARG A 6 -17.11 34.51 17.68
CA ARG A 6 -16.41 33.24 17.96
C ARG A 6 -16.16 32.43 16.69
N ILE A 7 -14.96 32.67 16.16
CA ILE A 7 -14.09 31.73 15.43
C ILE A 7 -14.59 31.31 14.03
N GLN A 8 -14.45 32.21 13.05
CA GLN A 8 -14.39 31.80 11.65
C GLN A 8 -12.97 31.32 11.30
N ASN A 9 -12.92 30.14 10.69
CA ASN A 9 -11.78 29.50 10.02
C ASN A 9 -10.63 28.93 10.86
N LEU A 10 -10.86 27.71 11.33
CA LEU A 10 -9.82 26.69 11.48
C LEU A 10 -9.22 26.37 10.09
N ASN A 11 -8.37 27.25 9.54
CA ASN A 11 -7.51 26.96 8.38
C ASN A 11 -6.49 25.88 8.76
N ARG A 12 -6.99 24.65 8.94
CA ARG A 12 -6.17 23.49 9.24
C ARG A 12 -5.60 23.00 7.92
N ARG A 13 -4.36 23.41 7.67
CA ARG A 13 -3.57 22.93 6.54
C ARG A 13 -3.62 21.40 6.49
N ILE A 14 -4.03 20.88 5.35
CA ILE A 14 -4.07 19.44 5.09
C ILE A 14 -2.99 19.05 4.10
N TYR A 15 -2.52 17.82 4.25
CA TYR A 15 -1.42 17.27 3.47
C TYR A 15 -1.93 16.08 2.68
N GLN A 16 -1.71 16.12 1.37
CA GLN A 16 -2.05 15.08 0.43
C GLN A 16 -0.82 14.18 0.23
N TYR A 17 -0.99 12.89 0.44
CA TYR A 17 0.04 11.87 0.27
C TYR A 17 -0.36 10.88 -0.81
N ASN A 18 0.63 10.36 -1.53
CA ASN A 18 0.41 9.35 -2.54
C ASN A 18 -0.01 8.03 -1.86
N ALA A 19 -1.19 7.50 -2.19
CA ALA A 19 -1.76 6.31 -1.56
C ALA A 19 -0.88 5.05 -1.60
N LYS A 20 0.05 4.97 -2.57
CA LYS A 20 0.90 3.79 -2.80
C LYS A 20 2.28 3.93 -2.16
N THR A 21 2.83 5.14 -2.15
CA THR A 21 4.23 5.38 -1.74
C THR A 21 4.36 6.11 -0.41
N GLY A 22 3.31 6.78 0.06
CA GLY A 22 3.33 7.59 1.28
C GLY A 22 4.14 8.86 1.21
N ARG A 23 4.60 9.24 0.01
CA ARG A 23 5.26 10.51 -0.21
C ARG A 23 4.25 11.64 -0.21
N LEU A 24 4.62 12.76 0.40
CA LEU A 24 3.87 14.01 0.30
C LEU A 24 3.81 14.41 -1.17
N VAL A 25 2.60 14.66 -1.66
CA VAL A 25 2.33 15.17 -3.01
C VAL A 25 2.22 16.68 -2.95
N THR A 26 1.37 17.19 -2.06
CA THR A 26 1.11 18.62 -1.89
C THR A 26 0.40 18.90 -0.56
N SER A 27 0.14 20.16 -0.26
CA SER A 27 -0.63 20.60 0.90
C SER A 27 -1.57 21.74 0.52
N TYR A 28 -2.75 21.79 1.14
CA TYR A 28 -3.74 22.84 0.94
C TYR A 28 -4.02 23.55 2.25
N TRP A 29 -4.37 24.83 2.19
CA TRP A 29 -4.63 25.65 3.37
C TRP A 29 -5.97 25.33 4.02
N SER A 30 -6.90 24.80 3.23
CA SER A 30 -8.20 24.35 3.70
C SER A 30 -8.65 23.06 3.02
N LEU A 31 -9.68 22.43 3.60
CA LEU A 31 -10.26 21.21 3.08
C LEU A 31 -11.07 21.49 1.80
N GLU A 32 -11.73 22.64 1.77
CA GLU A 32 -12.54 23.15 0.68
C GLU A 32 -11.69 23.46 -0.55
N GLU A 33 -10.49 24.01 -0.34
CA GLU A 33 -9.50 24.25 -1.40
C GLU A 33 -9.08 22.94 -2.06
N ALA A 34 -8.76 21.91 -1.26
CA ALA A 34 -8.41 20.59 -1.77
C ALA A 34 -9.57 19.91 -2.49
N ALA A 35 -10.78 19.98 -1.92
CA ALA A 35 -12.00 19.44 -2.49
C ALA A 35 -12.31 20.06 -3.85
N LYS A 36 -12.22 21.38 -3.96
CA LYS A 36 -12.44 22.12 -5.22
C LYS A 36 -11.37 21.78 -6.26
N HIS A 37 -10.10 21.70 -5.85
CA HIS A 37 -9.01 21.37 -6.78
C HIS A 37 -9.10 19.93 -7.32
N LEU A 38 -9.65 19.00 -6.53
CA LEU A 38 -9.74 17.59 -6.87
C LEU A 38 -11.13 17.13 -7.32
N ASP A 39 -12.08 18.06 -7.43
CA ASP A 39 -13.50 17.78 -7.66
C ASP A 39 -14.02 16.63 -6.76
N ALA A 40 -13.66 16.70 -5.48
CA ALA A 40 -13.91 15.65 -4.49
C ALA A 40 -14.79 16.17 -3.36
N ASP A 41 -15.54 15.26 -2.72
CA ASP A 41 -16.39 15.61 -1.56
C ASP A 41 -15.51 15.96 -0.34
N PRO A 42 -15.64 17.18 0.22
CA PRO A 42 -14.95 17.61 1.43
C PRO A 42 -15.02 16.58 2.58
N ASN A 43 -16.18 15.99 2.81
CA ASN A 43 -16.43 15.03 3.90
C ASN A 43 -15.59 13.75 3.73
N THR A 44 -15.30 13.35 2.49
CA THR A 44 -14.47 12.16 2.23
C THR A 44 -12.99 12.43 2.52
N ILE A 45 -12.52 13.65 2.24
CA ILE A 45 -11.17 14.10 2.58
C ILE A 45 -11.05 14.22 4.11
N GLU A 46 -12.08 14.74 4.78
CA GLU A 46 -12.10 14.86 6.24
C GLU A 46 -12.01 13.50 6.94
N LYS A 47 -12.84 12.54 6.52
CA LYS A 47 -12.79 11.16 6.99
C LYS A 47 -11.44 10.51 6.70
N ALA A 48 -10.82 10.82 5.57
CA ALA A 48 -9.48 10.34 5.26
C ALA A 48 -8.41 10.93 6.20
N CYS A 49 -8.50 12.23 6.52
CA CYS A 49 -7.62 12.87 7.49
C CYS A 49 -7.74 12.29 8.90
N ARG A 50 -8.95 11.88 9.30
CA ARG A 50 -9.24 11.26 10.61
C ARG A 50 -8.83 9.78 10.67
N GLY A 51 -8.63 9.14 9.53
CA GLY A 51 -8.31 7.71 9.42
C GLY A 51 -9.52 6.79 9.26
N ASP A 52 -10.73 7.34 9.22
CA ASP A 52 -11.98 6.60 8.99
C ASP A 52 -12.07 6.08 7.55
N LEU A 53 -11.43 6.78 6.61
CA LEU A 53 -11.31 6.38 5.22
C LEU A 53 -9.83 6.17 4.85
N LYS A 54 -9.51 5.01 4.26
CA LYS A 54 -8.12 4.71 3.86
C LYS A 54 -7.58 5.70 2.83
N THR A 55 -8.41 6.11 1.88
CA THR A 55 -8.03 7.03 0.80
C THR A 55 -9.25 7.83 0.35
N SER A 56 -9.09 9.13 0.06
CA SER A 56 -10.05 9.90 -0.73
C SER A 56 -9.44 10.26 -2.07
N ASN A 57 -10.21 10.05 -3.14
CA ASN A 57 -9.79 10.25 -4.53
C ASN A 57 -8.45 9.58 -4.91
N GLY A 58 -8.15 8.42 -4.31
CA GLY A 58 -6.89 7.71 -4.55
C GLY A 58 -5.65 8.28 -3.83
N PHE A 59 -5.84 9.22 -2.90
CA PHE A 59 -4.80 9.81 -2.06
C PHE A 59 -5.09 9.58 -0.57
N CYS A 60 -4.04 9.61 0.25
CA CYS A 60 -4.20 9.68 1.71
C CYS A 60 -4.07 11.12 2.17
N TRP A 61 -4.75 11.44 3.26
CA TRP A 61 -4.87 12.79 3.76
C TRP A 61 -4.52 12.81 5.23
N SER A 62 -3.91 13.89 5.70
CA SER A 62 -3.65 14.10 7.12
C SER A 62 -3.63 15.58 7.46
N TYR A 63 -4.07 15.93 8.66
CA TYR A 63 -3.87 17.26 9.24
C TYR A 63 -2.45 17.48 9.75
N ALA A 64 -1.67 16.41 9.91
CA ALA A 64 -0.27 16.49 10.34
C ALA A 64 0.65 16.33 9.13
N LEU A 65 1.65 17.22 9.03
CA LEU A 65 2.80 17.01 8.15
C LEU A 65 3.66 15.92 8.79
N ALA A 66 3.45 14.68 8.35
CA ALA A 66 4.23 13.55 8.80
C ALA A 66 5.17 13.13 7.66
N ILE A 67 6.48 13.32 7.89
CA ILE A 67 7.55 12.86 6.99
C ILE A 67 7.52 11.31 6.86
N ASN A 68 6.96 10.65 7.87
CA ASN A 68 6.87 9.19 8.00
C ASN A 68 5.42 8.71 8.03
N PHE A 69 4.60 9.11 7.06
CA PHE A 69 3.29 8.48 6.88
C PHE A 69 3.53 7.03 6.41
N LYS A 70 3.62 6.11 7.37
CA LYS A 70 3.70 4.67 7.11
C LYS A 70 2.35 4.25 6.53
N HIS A 71 2.18 4.40 5.22
CA HIS A 71 1.16 3.64 4.52
C HIS A 71 1.37 2.19 4.91
N HIS A 72 0.33 1.54 5.40
CA HIS A 72 0.31 0.10 5.46
C HIS A 72 0.53 -0.40 4.04
N THR A 73 1.80 -0.73 3.74
CA THR A 73 2.14 -1.58 2.62
C THR A 73 1.23 -2.79 2.76
N ASP A 74 0.52 -3.12 1.69
CA ASP A 74 -0.39 -4.26 1.72
C ASP A 74 0.46 -5.49 2.03
N LYS A 75 0.50 -5.91 3.30
CA LYS A 75 1.31 -7.03 3.79
C LYS A 75 0.97 -8.34 3.06
N ARG A 76 -0.15 -8.36 2.32
CA ARG A 76 -0.55 -9.47 1.44
C ARG A 76 0.24 -9.51 0.13
N LYS A 77 0.86 -8.40 -0.29
CA LYS A 77 1.76 -8.35 -1.45
C LYS A 77 3.14 -8.85 -1.04
N LYS A 78 3.25 -10.17 -0.95
CA LYS A 78 4.53 -10.85 -0.79
C LYS A 78 5.17 -11.02 -2.16
N GLN A 79 6.39 -10.52 -2.32
CA GLN A 79 7.21 -10.78 -3.49
C GLN A 79 7.44 -12.28 -3.66
N VAL A 80 7.41 -12.74 -4.91
CA VAL A 80 7.64 -14.14 -5.26
C VAL A 80 8.75 -14.26 -6.29
N PHE A 81 9.56 -15.30 -6.13
CA PHE A 81 10.62 -15.67 -7.03
C PHE A 81 10.22 -16.91 -7.82
N LEU A 82 10.66 -16.95 -9.07
CA LEU A 82 10.42 -18.02 -10.03
C LEU A 82 11.75 -18.70 -10.34
N PHE A 83 11.77 -20.02 -10.24
CA PHE A 83 12.94 -20.83 -10.55
C PHE A 83 12.60 -21.92 -11.57
N ASN A 84 13.59 -22.31 -12.37
CA ASN A 84 13.49 -23.48 -13.25
C ASN A 84 13.64 -24.79 -12.47
N LYS A 85 13.66 -25.92 -13.19
CA LYS A 85 13.79 -27.25 -12.57
C LYS A 85 15.17 -27.53 -11.99
N ASP A 86 16.17 -26.82 -12.47
CA ASP A 86 17.55 -26.91 -12.03
C ASP A 86 17.84 -25.98 -10.84
N GLY A 87 16.82 -25.25 -10.35
CA GLY A 87 16.93 -24.32 -9.24
C GLY A 87 17.48 -22.94 -9.63
N GLU A 88 17.65 -22.66 -10.93
CA GLU A 88 18.13 -21.38 -11.40
C GLU A 88 17.04 -20.32 -11.33
N PHE A 89 17.42 -19.13 -10.86
CA PHE A 89 16.55 -17.98 -10.79
C PHE A 89 16.17 -17.50 -12.20
N LEU A 90 14.86 -17.42 -12.46
CA LEU A 90 14.33 -16.92 -13.73
C LEU A 90 13.79 -15.50 -13.62
N ALA A 91 13.01 -15.21 -12.57
CA ALA A 91 12.33 -13.92 -12.43
C ALA A 91 11.84 -13.65 -11.00
N SER A 92 11.61 -12.37 -10.70
CA SER A 92 10.96 -11.91 -9.47
C SER A 92 9.71 -11.09 -9.78
N PHE A 93 8.64 -11.26 -9.00
CA PHE A 93 7.38 -10.54 -9.16
C PHE A 93 6.97 -9.91 -7.82
N LYS A 94 6.40 -8.69 -7.84
CA LYS A 94 6.02 -7.96 -6.60
C LYS A 94 4.87 -8.63 -5.85
N SER A 95 4.16 -9.56 -6.49
CA SER A 95 3.12 -10.38 -5.87
C SER A 95 2.78 -11.63 -6.68
N VAL A 96 2.16 -12.62 -6.03
CA VAL A 96 1.52 -13.77 -6.70
C VAL A 96 0.54 -13.32 -7.79
N ALA A 97 -0.20 -12.23 -7.56
CA ALA A 97 -1.15 -11.72 -8.53
C ALA A 97 -0.47 -11.18 -9.80
N GLU A 98 0.71 -10.57 -9.65
CA GLU A 98 1.52 -10.12 -10.79
C GLU A 98 2.14 -11.31 -11.53
N ALA A 99 2.72 -12.26 -10.78
CA ALA A 99 3.26 -13.50 -11.33
C ALA A 99 2.24 -14.22 -12.19
N SER A 100 1.04 -14.47 -11.65
CA SER A 100 -0.07 -15.10 -12.38
C SER A 100 -0.47 -14.37 -13.65
N LYS A 101 -0.47 -13.03 -13.65
CA LYS A 101 -0.78 -12.25 -14.86
C LYS A 101 0.27 -12.42 -15.95
N LYS A 102 1.56 -12.46 -15.55
CA LYS A 102 2.70 -12.55 -16.45
C LYS A 102 2.93 -13.98 -16.98
N THR A 103 2.80 -14.98 -16.12
CA THR A 103 3.04 -16.39 -16.48
C THR A 103 1.78 -17.15 -16.87
N LYS A 104 0.59 -16.55 -16.70
CA LYS A 104 -0.72 -17.18 -16.91
C LYS A 104 -0.98 -18.40 -16.01
N ILE A 105 -0.17 -18.61 -14.99
CA ILE A 105 -0.33 -19.69 -14.01
C ILE A 105 -1.33 -19.25 -12.92
N ASN A 106 -2.14 -20.18 -12.41
CA ASN A 106 -3.13 -19.91 -11.38
C ASN A 106 -2.48 -19.37 -10.08
N LYS A 107 -2.99 -18.22 -9.57
CA LYS A 107 -2.56 -17.60 -8.31
C LYS A 107 -2.56 -18.57 -7.13
N THR A 108 -3.58 -19.42 -7.02
CA THR A 108 -3.72 -20.38 -5.93
C THR A 108 -2.62 -21.43 -5.98
N SER A 109 -2.30 -21.94 -7.18
CA SER A 109 -1.22 -22.92 -7.36
C SER A 109 0.15 -22.31 -7.05
N ILE A 110 0.42 -21.08 -7.49
CA ILE A 110 1.65 -20.35 -7.14
C ILE A 110 1.74 -20.18 -5.62
N ALA A 111 0.68 -19.71 -4.96
CA ALA A 111 0.68 -19.49 -3.52
C ALA A 111 0.87 -20.79 -2.72
N LYS A 112 0.24 -21.89 -3.15
CA LYS A 112 0.44 -23.23 -2.56
C LYS A 112 1.87 -23.73 -2.76
N CYS A 113 2.45 -23.49 -3.93
CA CYS A 113 3.85 -23.82 -4.20
C CYS A 113 4.80 -23.05 -3.28
N CYS A 114 4.62 -21.73 -3.14
CA CYS A 114 5.40 -20.91 -2.21
C CYS A 114 5.30 -21.34 -0.74
N ARG A 115 4.19 -21.97 -0.33
CA ARG A 115 3.99 -22.53 1.02
C ARG A 115 4.50 -23.96 1.19
N GLY A 116 5.01 -24.59 0.14
CA GLY A 116 5.45 -25.98 0.17
C GLY A 116 4.33 -27.01 0.09
N GLU A 117 3.07 -26.59 -0.11
CA GLU A 117 1.95 -27.52 -0.31
C GLU A 117 2.04 -28.23 -1.67
N TYR A 118 2.57 -27.52 -2.69
CA TYR A 118 2.83 -28.08 -4.03
C TYR A 118 4.32 -28.01 -4.36
N LYS A 119 4.83 -29.04 -5.02
CA LYS A 119 6.23 -29.09 -5.49
C LYS A 119 6.50 -28.05 -6.58
N SER A 120 5.55 -27.84 -7.48
CA SER A 120 5.69 -26.89 -8.59
C SER A 120 4.34 -26.33 -9.02
N ALA A 121 4.36 -25.21 -9.74
CA ALA A 121 3.19 -24.66 -10.41
C ALA A 121 3.55 -24.24 -11.84
N GLY A 122 2.85 -24.80 -12.82
CA GLY A 122 3.12 -24.55 -14.24
C GLY A 122 4.51 -25.02 -14.69
N ASN A 123 5.02 -26.12 -14.13
CA ASN A 123 6.37 -26.67 -14.34
C ASN A 123 7.54 -25.83 -13.80
N TYR A 124 7.25 -24.82 -12.97
CA TYR A 124 8.26 -24.00 -12.31
C TYR A 124 8.14 -24.07 -10.79
N TYR A 125 9.21 -23.67 -10.11
CA TYR A 125 9.29 -23.58 -8.66
C TYR A 125 9.07 -22.13 -8.21
N TRP A 126 8.37 -21.96 -7.10
CA TRP A 126 7.95 -20.65 -6.62
C TRP A 126 8.26 -20.49 -5.14
N GLU A 127 8.84 -19.36 -4.76
CA GLU A 127 9.15 -19.08 -3.36
C GLU A 127 8.80 -17.65 -2.97
N TYR A 128 8.39 -17.45 -1.71
CA TYR A 128 8.20 -16.11 -1.16
C TYR A 128 9.54 -15.52 -0.73
N GLU A 129 9.71 -14.22 -0.96
CA GLU A 129 10.86 -13.46 -0.45
C GLU A 129 11.02 -13.59 1.07
N SER A 130 9.92 -13.77 1.82
CA SER A 130 9.97 -13.93 3.28
C SER A 130 10.76 -15.15 3.75
N LYS A 131 11.00 -16.16 2.91
CA LYS A 131 11.88 -17.30 3.27
C LYS A 131 13.36 -16.91 3.37
N TYR A 132 13.75 -15.81 2.74
CA TYR A 132 15.12 -15.31 2.71
C TYR A 132 15.35 -14.13 3.67
N LYS A 133 14.29 -13.72 4.39
CA LYS A 133 14.49 -12.77 5.49
C LYS A 133 15.20 -13.52 6.60
N VAL A 134 16.52 -13.35 6.62
CA VAL A 134 17.39 -13.74 7.73
C VAL A 134 16.73 -13.20 8.98
N ASN A 135 16.35 -14.11 9.89
CA ASN A 135 16.07 -13.70 11.25
C ASN A 135 17.39 -13.13 11.77
N ASP A 136 17.39 -11.88 12.26
CA ASP A 136 18.51 -11.33 13.05
C ASP A 136 18.79 -12.16 14.32
N GLU A 137 18.01 -13.21 14.55
CA GLU A 137 18.26 -14.28 15.50
C GLU A 137 18.53 -15.56 14.72
N GLY A 138 19.81 -15.85 14.49
CA GLY A 138 20.27 -17.03 13.77
C GLY A 138 19.73 -18.33 14.38
N ASN A 139 18.65 -18.86 13.80
CA ASN A 139 18.32 -20.26 13.94
C ASN A 139 17.60 -20.80 12.70
N SER A 140 18.19 -21.85 12.16
CA SER A 140 17.69 -22.68 11.06
C SER A 140 16.84 -23.82 11.63
N LEU A 141 15.81 -24.23 10.88
CA LEU A 141 15.33 -25.62 10.88
C LEU A 141 15.47 -26.16 9.47
#